data_AF-A0AAE3EGW8-F1
#
_entry.id   AF-A0AAE3EGW8-F1
#
_cell.length_a   1.000
_cell.length_b   1.000
_cell.length_c   1.000
_cell.angle_alpha   90.00
_cell.angle_beta   90.00
_cell.angle_gamma   90.00
#
_symmetry.space_group_name_H-M   'P 1'
#
loop_
_entity.id
_entity.type
_entity.pdbx_description
1 polymer ?
#
loop_
_entity_poly.entity_id
_entity_poly.type
_entity_poly.pdbx_seq_one_letter_code
_entity_poly.pdbx_strand_id
1 'polypeptide(L)'
;MIDLCSVRKIQTARRRFEVQLKTTTGLTLNDALCLCSISKGIREPGALSRELELSPSRLTRILDALEGRGMIERKTSDEDRRNVTVELTPEGTRLIQSYQCSELELPPELVFTQEKAILEFNGTESREE
;
A
#
# COMPACT_ATOMS: atom_id res chain seq x y z
N MET A 1 31.21 -8.99 8.95
CA MET A 1 31.46 -8.69 7.52
C MET A 1 30.10 -8.68 6.83
N ILE A 2 29.75 -7.62 6.10
CA ILE A 2 28.45 -7.51 5.42
C ILE A 2 28.55 -8.29 4.09
N ASP A 3 27.65 -9.26 3.87
CA ASP A 3 27.56 -9.95 2.57
C ASP A 3 26.63 -9.17 1.61
N LEU A 4 27.24 -8.46 0.67
CA LEU A 4 26.52 -7.71 -0.36
C LEU A 4 25.72 -8.62 -1.32
N CYS A 5 26.04 -9.91 -1.41
CA CYS A 5 25.26 -10.85 -2.23
C CYS A 5 23.87 -11.07 -1.64
N SER A 6 23.74 -11.09 -0.32
CA SER A 6 22.46 -11.16 0.38
C SER A 6 21.60 -9.91 0.14
N VAL A 7 22.21 -8.72 0.12
CA VAL A 7 21.50 -7.47 -0.24
C VAL A 7 20.98 -7.52 -1.68
N ARG A 8 21.79 -8.00 -2.62
CA ARG A 8 21.38 -8.17 -4.03
C ARG A 8 20.22 -9.16 -4.19
N LYS A 9 20.17 -10.23 -3.37
CA LYS A 9 19.04 -11.17 -3.37
C LYS A 9 17.74 -10.47 -3.02
N ILE A 10 17.73 -9.65 -1.96
CA ILE A 10 16.56 -8.87 -1.54
C ILE A 10 16.13 -7.90 -2.65
N GLN A 11 17.07 -7.17 -3.25
CA GLN A 11 16.77 -6.26 -4.36
C GLN A 11 16.13 -6.98 -5.56
N THR A 12 16.64 -8.17 -5.90
CA THR A 12 16.13 -8.97 -7.02
C THR A 12 14.76 -9.55 -6.72
N ALA A 13 14.56 -10.07 -5.51
CA ALA A 13 13.28 -10.59 -5.04
C ALA A 13 12.20 -9.50 -5.07
N ARG A 14 12.51 -8.31 -4.53
CA ARG A 14 11.63 -7.13 -4.58
C ARG A 14 11.25 -6.80 -6.02
N ARG A 15 12.22 -6.69 -6.94
CA ARG A 15 11.94 -6.40 -8.35
C ARG A 15 11.04 -7.45 -9.01
N ARG A 16 11.24 -8.74 -8.73
CA ARG A 16 10.39 -9.82 -9.25
C ARG A 16 8.95 -9.66 -8.79
N PHE A 17 8.77 -9.40 -7.50
CA PHE A 17 7.45 -9.13 -6.93
C PHE A 17 6.80 -7.89 -7.54
N GLU A 18 7.54 -6.79 -7.73
CA GLU A 18 7.03 -5.58 -8.40
C GLU A 18 6.51 -5.87 -9.81
N VAL A 19 7.22 -6.70 -10.58
CA VAL A 19 6.80 -7.11 -11.92
C VAL A 19 5.52 -7.93 -11.85
N GLN A 20 5.48 -8.94 -10.98
CA GLN A 20 4.31 -9.81 -10.80
C GLN A 20 3.07 -9.02 -10.37
N LEU A 21 3.22 -8.15 -9.35
CA LEU A 21 2.17 -7.25 -8.90
C LEU A 21 1.61 -6.42 -10.05
N LYS A 22 2.49 -5.81 -10.85
CA LYS A 22 2.08 -4.97 -11.98
C LYS A 22 1.38 -5.75 -13.07
N THR A 23 1.85 -6.95 -13.41
CA THR A 23 1.22 -7.78 -14.44
C THR A 23 -0.16 -8.28 -14.02
N THR A 24 -0.34 -8.61 -12.74
CA THR A 24 -1.59 -9.16 -12.22
C THR A 24 -2.64 -8.07 -11.95
N THR A 25 -2.22 -6.91 -11.45
CA THR A 25 -3.15 -5.88 -10.93
C THR A 25 -3.15 -4.58 -11.74
N GLY A 26 -2.16 -4.38 -12.62
CA GLY A 26 -1.93 -3.09 -13.29
C GLY A 26 -1.46 -1.97 -12.36
N LEU A 27 -1.10 -2.28 -11.11
CA LEU A 27 -0.58 -1.32 -10.13
C LEU A 27 0.94 -1.35 -10.10
N THR A 28 1.57 -0.20 -9.95
CA THR A 28 2.95 -0.18 -9.47
C THR A 28 2.99 -0.52 -7.98
N LEU A 29 4.16 -0.86 -7.45
CA LEU A 29 4.31 -1.13 -6.03
C LEU A 29 3.86 0.04 -5.16
N ASN A 30 4.18 1.28 -5.55
CA ASN A 30 3.78 2.45 -4.78
C ASN A 30 2.28 2.73 -4.85
N ASP A 31 1.62 2.39 -5.97
CA ASP A 31 0.16 2.49 -6.06
C ASP A 31 -0.49 1.52 -5.07
N ALA A 32 -0.03 0.26 -5.06
CA ALA A 32 -0.55 -0.77 -4.15
C ALA A 32 -0.26 -0.44 -2.68
N LEU A 33 0.95 0.04 -2.36
CA LEU A 33 1.30 0.47 -1.02
C LEU A 33 0.44 1.66 -0.57
N CYS A 34 0.21 2.64 -1.45
CA CYS A 34 -0.63 3.79 -1.16
C CYS A 34 -2.07 3.38 -0.86
N LEU A 35 -2.66 2.52 -1.70
CA LEU A 35 -4.00 1.98 -1.46
C LEU A 35 -4.08 1.20 -0.13
N CYS A 36 -3.07 0.38 0.18
CA CYS A 36 -2.97 -0.35 1.44
C CYS A 36 -2.87 0.57 2.66
N SER A 37 -2.08 1.64 2.59
CA SER A 37 -1.99 2.63 3.67
C SER A 37 -3.32 3.36 3.91
N ILE A 38 -4.05 3.69 2.83
CA ILE A 38 -5.38 4.30 2.94
C ILE A 38 -6.39 3.30 3.52
N SER A 39 -6.35 2.01 3.13
CA SER A 39 -7.23 0.99 3.72
C SER A 39 -7.01 0.78 5.21
N LYS A 40 -5.78 1.02 5.68
CA LYS A 40 -5.42 1.01 7.11
C LYS A 40 -5.84 2.28 7.86
N GLY A 41 -6.44 3.24 7.17
CA GLY A 41 -7.01 4.44 7.77
C GLY A 41 -6.13 5.70 7.71
N ILE A 42 -4.99 5.68 7.01
CA ILE A 42 -4.17 6.88 6.81
C ILE A 42 -4.84 7.74 5.73
N ARG A 43 -5.38 8.90 6.11
CA ARG A 43 -6.17 9.75 5.21
C ARG A 43 -5.44 11.01 4.78
N GLU A 44 -4.47 11.50 5.54
CA GLU A 44 -3.76 12.73 5.23
C GLU A 44 -2.60 12.50 4.25
N PRO A 45 -2.50 13.26 3.14
CA PRO A 45 -1.36 13.16 2.21
C PRO A 45 0.01 13.33 2.90
N GLY A 46 0.10 14.21 3.89
CA GLY A 46 1.35 14.39 4.66
C GLY A 46 1.71 13.17 5.52
N ALA A 47 0.74 12.38 5.98
CA ALA A 47 0.98 11.13 6.67
C ALA A 47 1.36 10.02 5.68
N LEU A 48 0.65 9.91 4.55
CA LEU A 48 0.98 8.98 3.46
C LEU A 48 2.40 9.18 2.92
N SER A 49 2.84 10.43 2.78
CA SER A 49 4.19 10.76 2.30
C SER A 49 5.26 10.25 3.24
N ARG A 50 5.03 10.35 4.56
CA ARG A 50 5.95 9.84 5.59
C ARG A 50 5.93 8.31 5.65
N GLU A 51 4.75 7.70 5.66
CA GLU A 51 4.57 6.26 5.69
C GLU A 51 5.25 5.55 4.51
N LEU A 52 5.11 6.11 3.31
CA LEU A 52 5.65 5.53 2.08
C LEU A 52 7.08 6.00 1.76
N GLU A 53 7.66 6.85 2.61
CA GLU A 53 8.96 7.50 2.39
C GLU A 53 9.07 8.20 1.01
N LEU A 54 7.97 8.82 0.57
CA LEU A 54 7.88 9.50 -0.72
C LEU A 54 7.95 11.01 -0.53
N SER A 55 8.64 11.71 -1.42
CA SER A 55 8.52 13.17 -1.51
C SER A 55 7.05 13.58 -1.77
N PRO A 56 6.57 14.72 -1.24
CA PRO A 56 5.21 15.19 -1.46
C PRO A 56 4.81 15.21 -2.94
N SER A 57 5.67 15.73 -3.82
CA SER A 57 5.41 15.79 -5.27
C SER A 57 5.27 14.41 -5.93
N ARG A 58 5.93 13.38 -5.38
CA ARG A 58 5.81 12.01 -5.90
C ARG A 58 4.52 11.36 -5.42
N LEU A 59 4.16 11.58 -4.16
CA LEU A 59 2.87 11.15 -3.64
C LEU A 59 1.72 11.80 -4.42
N THR A 60 1.76 13.11 -4.68
CA THR A 60 0.72 13.80 -5.44
C THR A 60 0.48 13.13 -6.80
N ARG A 61 1.54 12.79 -7.54
CA ARG A 61 1.38 12.08 -8.83
C ARG A 61 0.74 10.70 -8.69
N ILE A 62 1.02 9.98 -7.61
CA ILE A 62 0.39 8.68 -7.33
C ILE A 62 -1.09 8.88 -7.01
N LEU A 63 -1.42 9.85 -6.15
CA LEU A 63 -2.81 10.19 -5.82
C LEU A 63 -3.59 10.63 -7.07
N ASP A 64 -3.01 11.49 -7.91
CA ASP A 64 -3.63 11.92 -9.17
C ASP A 64 -3.91 10.73 -10.10
N ALA A 65 -2.97 9.80 -10.22
CA ALA A 65 -3.13 8.61 -11.05
C ALA A 65 -4.19 7.64 -10.49
N LEU A 66 -4.22 7.45 -9.17
CA LEU A 66 -5.22 6.60 -8.52
C LEU A 66 -6.63 7.19 -8.58
N GLU A 67 -6.75 8.51 -8.38
CA GLU A 67 -8.02 9.24 -8.48
C GLU A 67 -8.53 9.23 -9.93
N GLY A 68 -7.65 9.47 -10.91
CA GLY A 68 -8.00 9.37 -12.34
C GLY A 68 -8.42 7.97 -12.77
N ARG A 69 -8.05 6.93 -12.01
CA ARG A 69 -8.52 5.55 -12.19
C ARG A 69 -9.77 5.22 -11.36
N GLY A 70 -10.33 6.16 -10.62
CA GLY A 70 -11.50 5.95 -9.77
C GLY A 70 -11.25 5.12 -8.51
N MET A 71 -9.98 4.94 -8.10
CA MET A 71 -9.61 4.08 -6.97
C MET A 71 -9.68 4.81 -5.62
N ILE A 72 -9.48 6.12 -5.65
CA ILE A 72 -9.56 7.00 -4.47
C ILE A 72 -10.40 8.21 -4.79
N GLU A 73 -10.83 8.91 -3.74
CA GLU A 73 -11.39 10.25 -3.80
C GLU A 73 -10.68 11.17 -2.82
N ARG A 74 -10.44 12.43 -3.23
CA ARG A 74 -9.91 13.47 -2.34
C ARG A 74 -11.05 14.39 -1.88
N LYS A 75 -11.12 14.62 -0.57
CA LYS A 75 -12.07 15.55 0.05
C LYS A 75 -11.32 16.70 0.70
N THR A 76 -11.74 17.92 0.41
CA THR A 76 -11.34 19.09 1.20
C THR A 76 -12.27 19.20 2.41
N SER A 77 -11.71 19.40 3.60
CA SER A 77 -12.51 19.67 4.79
C SER A 77 -13.22 21.03 4.65
N ASP A 78 -14.50 21.07 5.03
CA ASP A 78 -15.29 22.31 5.06
C ASP A 78 -14.83 23.26 6.19
N GLU A 79 -14.24 22.71 7.26
CA GLU A 79 -13.77 23.47 8.43
C GLU A 79 -12.38 24.09 8.21
N ASP A 80 -11.52 23.42 7.42
CA ASP A 80 -10.24 23.98 6.98
C ASP A 80 -9.96 23.54 5.54
N ARG A 81 -10.15 24.47 4.60
CA ARG A 81 -9.91 24.25 3.15
C ARG A 81 -8.45 23.91 2.83
N ARG A 82 -7.53 24.01 3.79
CA ARG A 82 -6.13 23.57 3.66
C ARG A 82 -5.94 22.09 3.97
N ASN A 83 -6.91 21.43 4.60
CA ASN A 83 -6.87 20.01 4.90
C ASN A 83 -7.56 19.21 3.79
N VAL A 84 -6.74 18.44 3.08
CA VAL A 84 -7.18 17.44 2.11
C VAL A 84 -7.07 16.07 2.76
N THR A 85 -8.14 15.29 2.72
CA THR A 85 -8.15 13.87 3.07
C THR A 85 -8.33 13.02 1.83
N VAL A 86 -7.86 11.77 1.91
CA VAL A 86 -7.95 10.77 0.85
C VAL A 86 -8.73 9.58 1.39
N GLU A 87 -9.69 9.08 0.60
CA GLU A 87 -10.47 7.89 0.94
C GLU A 87 -10.51 6.92 -0.25
N LEU A 88 -10.67 5.63 0.04
CA LEU A 88 -10.89 4.63 -1.01
C LEU A 88 -12.31 4.73 -1.53
N THR A 89 -12.46 4.60 -2.85
CA THR A 89 -13.77 4.35 -3.44
C THR A 89 -14.18 2.88 -3.21
N PRO A 90 -15.44 2.52 -3.50
CA PRO A 90 -15.84 1.12 -3.54
C PRO A 90 -15.02 0.29 -4.54
N GLU A 91 -14.58 0.90 -5.65
CA GLU A 91 -13.73 0.23 -6.64
C GLU A 91 -12.31 0.01 -6.11
N GLY A 92 -11.72 1.02 -5.49
CA GLY A 92 -10.43 0.89 -4.80
C GLY A 92 -10.45 -0.21 -3.76
N THR A 93 -11.49 -0.25 -2.93
CA THR A 93 -11.66 -1.29 -1.91
C THR A 93 -11.71 -2.70 -2.51
N ARG A 94 -12.46 -2.90 -3.61
CA ARG A 94 -12.51 -4.19 -4.31
C ARG A 94 -11.16 -4.59 -4.89
N LEU A 95 -10.41 -3.65 -5.46
CA LEU A 95 -9.09 -3.92 -6.01
C LEU A 95 -8.12 -4.38 -4.90
N ILE A 96 -8.20 -3.77 -3.72
CA ILE A 96 -7.42 -4.20 -2.55
C ILE A 96 -7.71 -5.65 -2.17
N GLN A 97 -8.99 -5.98 -2.03
CA GLN A 97 -9.42 -7.34 -1.71
C GLN A 97 -8.97 -8.35 -2.78
N SER A 98 -8.96 -7.94 -4.05
CA SER A 98 -8.54 -8.82 -5.16
C SER A 98 -7.09 -9.27 -5.02
N TYR A 99 -6.16 -8.40 -4.62
CA TYR A 99 -4.75 -8.80 -4.49
C TYR A 99 -4.46 -9.50 -3.16
N GLN A 100 -5.21 -9.19 -2.09
CA GLN A 100 -5.14 -9.95 -0.84
C GLN A 100 -5.53 -11.42 -1.02
N CYS A 101 -6.35 -11.73 -2.03
CA CYS A 101 -6.82 -13.08 -2.36
C CYS A 101 -6.22 -13.65 -3.67
N SER A 102 -5.21 -13.00 -4.26
CA SER A 102 -4.66 -13.38 -5.58
C SER A 102 -3.49 -14.36 -5.53
N GLU A 103 -3.12 -14.89 -6.70
CA GLU A 103 -1.91 -15.68 -7.00
C GLU A 103 -0.58 -14.90 -6.85
N LEU A 104 -0.56 -13.80 -6.07
CA LEU A 104 0.67 -13.08 -5.78
C LEU A 104 1.50 -13.88 -4.79
N GLU A 105 2.47 -14.59 -5.33
CA GLU A 105 3.47 -15.29 -4.54
C GLU A 105 4.53 -14.31 -4.03
N LEU A 106 4.64 -14.23 -2.70
CA LEU A 106 5.73 -13.50 -2.09
C LEU A 106 7.03 -14.30 -2.28
N PRO A 107 8.09 -13.72 -2.89
CA PRO A 107 9.36 -14.41 -3.02
C PRO A 107 9.88 -14.90 -1.65
N PRO A 108 10.47 -16.11 -1.56
CA PRO A 108 10.95 -16.68 -0.30
C PRO A 108 11.87 -15.75 0.49
N GLU A 109 12.67 -14.94 -0.20
CA GLU A 109 13.58 -13.97 0.41
C GLU A 109 12.88 -12.81 1.12
N LEU A 110 11.57 -12.60 0.87
CA LEU A 110 10.77 -11.53 1.48
C LEU A 110 9.78 -12.04 2.53
N VAL A 111 9.65 -13.36 2.73
CA VAL A 111 8.65 -13.96 3.63
C VAL A 111 8.77 -13.45 5.07
N PHE A 112 9.98 -13.19 5.55
CA PHE A 112 10.23 -12.66 6.91
C PHE A 112 9.50 -11.33 7.19
N THR A 113 9.12 -10.57 6.15
CA THR A 113 8.38 -9.31 6.31
C THR A 113 6.95 -9.50 6.81
N GLN A 114 6.41 -10.73 6.76
CA GLN A 114 5.03 -11.04 7.12
C GLN A 114 4.85 -11.47 8.59
N GLU A 115 5.91 -11.60 9.38
CA GLU A 115 5.86 -12.15 10.75
C GLU A 115 4.99 -11.31 11.73
N LYS A 116 4.75 -10.02 11.45
CA LYS A 116 3.81 -9.17 12.20
C LYS A 116 2.36 -9.23 11.69
N ALA A 117 2.15 -9.46 10.39
CA ALA A 117 0.82 -9.46 9.79
C ALA A 117 -0.07 -10.61 10.30
N ILE A 118 0.55 -11.74 10.69
CA ILE A 118 -0.15 -12.91 11.24
C ILE A 118 -0.66 -12.65 12.68
N LEU A 119 0.02 -11.80 13.46
CA LEU A 119 -0.38 -11.50 14.85
C LEU A 119 -1.55 -10.50 14.92
N GLU A 120 -1.65 -9.56 13.98
CA GLU A 120 -2.77 -8.60 13.93
C GLU A 120 -4.05 -9.21 13.35
N PHE A 121 -3.93 -10.23 12.49
CA PHE A 121 -5.10 -10.94 11.94
C PHE A 121 -5.76 -11.89 12.95
N ASN A 122 -5.00 -12.44 13.90
CA ASN A 122 -5.51 -13.29 14.98
C ASN A 122 -5.92 -12.49 16.24
N GLY A 123 -5.85 -11.15 16.20
CA GLY A 123 -6.06 -10.28 17.36
C GLY A 123 -7.48 -9.70 17.50
N THR A 124 -8.40 -10.01 16.58
CA THR A 124 -9.82 -9.57 16.67
C THR A 124 -10.77 -10.74 16.93
N GLU A 125 -10.46 -11.58 17.91
CA GLU A 125 -11.46 -12.34 18.66
C GLU A 125 -11.27 -12.00 20.13
N SER A 126 -12.00 -10.99 20.62
CA SER A 126 -12.44 -10.80 22.01
C SER A 126 -13.12 -9.42 22.12
N ARG A 127 -14.39 -9.35 21.68
CA ARG A 127 -15.36 -8.42 22.27
C ARG A 127 -16.27 -9.24 23.17
N GLU A 128 -16.54 -8.66 24.33
CA GLU A 128 -17.64 -8.92 25.27
C GLU A 128 -17.38 -9.99 26.33
N GLU A 129 -16.89 -9.54 27.49
CA GLU A 129 -17.69 -9.52 28.74
C GLU A 129 -17.57 -8.14 29.42
#